data_AF-A0A382BUZ9-F1
#
_entry.id   AF-A0A382BUZ9-F1
#
_cell.length_a   1.000
_cell.length_b   1.000
_cell.length_c   1.000
_cell.angle_alpha   90.00
_cell.angle_beta   90.00
_cell.angle_gamma   90.00
#
_symmetry.space_group_name_H-M   'P 1'
#
loop_
_entity.id
_entity.type
_entity.pdbx_description
1 polymer ?
#
loop_
_entity_poly.entity_id
_entity_poly.type
_entity_poly.pdbx_seq_one_letter_code
_entity_poly.pdbx_strand_id
1 'polypeptide(L)'
;MHDHRKYHWLYFVLGICIAVILATLMGCEQPNTTGGIYEEPPIQCCMALTPECYAQCEGIPLDEWVDNTCGTLAIDVEYGYWDEINNEPIWICQAEIIN
;
A
#
# COMPACT_ATOMS: atom_id res chain seq x y z
N MET A 1 -47.23 -42.11 -19.38
CA MET A 1 -46.75 -40.98 -18.54
C MET A 1 -46.64 -41.42 -17.06
N HIS A 2 -45.97 -42.56 -16.79
CA HIS A 2 -45.77 -43.09 -15.42
C HIS A 2 -44.30 -43.33 -15.08
N ASP A 3 -43.38 -43.08 -16.02
CA ASP A 3 -41.96 -43.42 -15.85
C ASP A 3 -41.17 -42.32 -15.10
N HIS A 4 -41.58 -41.06 -15.19
CA HIS A 4 -40.93 -39.97 -14.45
C HIS A 4 -41.01 -40.13 -12.93
N ARG A 5 -42.08 -40.75 -12.38
CA ARG A 5 -42.24 -40.90 -10.92
C ARG A 5 -41.34 -42.01 -10.34
N LYS A 6 -41.11 -43.10 -11.08
CA LYS A 6 -40.28 -44.23 -10.63
C LYS A 6 -38.78 -43.88 -10.65
N TYR A 7 -38.35 -43.16 -11.68
CA TYR A 7 -36.94 -42.76 -11.84
C TYR A 7 -36.62 -41.38 -11.24
N HIS A 8 -37.62 -40.64 -10.71
CA HIS A 8 -37.40 -39.32 -10.10
C HIS A 8 -36.31 -39.35 -9.02
N TRP A 9 -36.35 -40.35 -8.15
CA TRP A 9 -35.35 -40.56 -7.11
C TRP A 9 -33.96 -40.85 -7.69
N LEU A 10 -33.89 -41.66 -8.76
CA LEU A 10 -32.64 -41.98 -9.43
C LEU A 10 -32.01 -40.75 -10.10
N TYR A 11 -32.82 -39.88 -10.72
CA TYR A 11 -32.34 -38.62 -11.27
C TYR A 11 -31.87 -37.63 -10.18
N PHE A 12 -32.53 -37.63 -9.02
CA PHE A 12 -32.10 -36.82 -7.87
C PHE A 12 -30.73 -37.27 -7.33
N VAL A 13 -30.54 -38.57 -7.16
CA VAL A 13 -29.25 -39.15 -6.74
C VAL A 13 -28.17 -38.90 -7.79
N LEU A 14 -28.48 -39.08 -9.08
CA LEU A 14 -27.56 -38.79 -10.17
C LEU A 14 -27.13 -37.32 -10.17
N GLY A 15 -28.06 -36.39 -9.92
CA GLY A 15 -27.77 -34.96 -9.81
C GLY A 15 -26.81 -34.63 -8.66
N ILE A 16 -26.98 -35.25 -7.49
CA ILE A 16 -26.07 -35.08 -6.34
C ILE A 16 -24.67 -35.62 -6.69
N CYS A 17 -24.58 -36.80 -7.30
CA CYS A 17 -23.30 -37.38 -7.70
C CYS A 17 -22.56 -36.47 -8.69
N ILE A 18 -23.26 -35.91 -9.68
CA ILE A 18 -22.67 -34.97 -10.64
C ILE A 18 -22.18 -33.70 -9.92
N ALA A 19 -22.96 -33.14 -9.00
CA ALA A 19 -22.56 -31.95 -8.25
C ALA A 19 -21.31 -32.18 -7.40
N VAL A 20 -21.21 -33.33 -6.72
CA VAL A 20 -20.02 -33.70 -5.93
C VAL A 20 -18.79 -33.86 -6.82
N ILE A 21 -18.92 -34.57 -7.95
CA ILE A 21 -17.81 -34.73 -8.90
C ILE A 21 -17.34 -33.37 -9.41
N LEU A 22 -18.26 -32.50 -9.81
CA LEU A 22 -17.95 -31.15 -10.28
C LEU A 22 -17.25 -30.30 -9.20
N ALA A 23 -17.71 -30.34 -7.95
CA ALA A 23 -17.06 -29.65 -6.85
C ALA A 23 -15.65 -30.17 -6.56
N THR A 24 -15.44 -31.49 -6.66
CA THR A 24 -14.11 -32.09 -6.45
C THR A 24 -13.14 -31.85 -7.61
N LEU A 25 -13.64 -31.81 -8.86
CA LEU A 25 -12.81 -31.54 -10.03
C LEU A 25 -12.47 -30.06 -10.19
N MET A 26 -13.38 -29.17 -9.80
CA MET A 26 -13.17 -27.71 -9.88
C MET A 26 -12.43 -27.12 -8.67
N GLY A 27 -11.82 -27.98 -7.83
CA GLY A 27 -10.87 -27.62 -6.77
C GLY A 27 -11.11 -26.26 -6.12
N CYS A 28 -11.86 -26.20 -5.01
CA CYS A 28 -11.94 -24.97 -4.23
C CYS A 28 -10.57 -24.68 -3.61
N GLU A 29 -9.71 -23.97 -4.32
CA GLU A 29 -8.54 -23.33 -3.73
C GLU A 29 -9.07 -22.33 -2.70
N GLN A 30 -8.80 -22.63 -1.43
CA GLN A 30 -9.02 -21.67 -0.36
C GLN A 30 -8.13 -20.46 -0.71
N PRO A 31 -8.70 -19.25 -0.86
CA PRO A 31 -7.89 -18.09 -1.20
C PRO A 31 -6.86 -17.93 -0.08
N ASN A 32 -5.58 -18.03 -0.43
CA ASN A 32 -4.46 -17.73 0.46
C ASN A 32 -4.41 -16.22 0.68
N THR A 33 -5.43 -15.65 1.32
CA THR A 33 -5.32 -14.32 1.88
C THR A 33 -4.56 -14.46 3.18
N THR A 34 -3.25 -14.22 3.11
CA THR A 34 -2.41 -13.98 4.28
C THR A 34 -3.08 -12.87 5.08
N GLY A 35 -3.63 -13.21 6.24
CA GLY A 35 -4.12 -12.21 7.17
C GLY A 35 -2.96 -11.26 7.51
N GLY A 36 -3.10 -9.99 7.12
CA GLY A 36 -2.40 -8.88 7.74
C GLY A 36 -0.91 -8.73 7.41
N ILE A 37 -0.52 -8.76 6.14
CA ILE A 37 0.59 -7.90 5.71
C ILE A 37 -0.05 -6.78 4.92
N TYR A 38 -0.30 -5.66 5.59
CA TYR A 38 -0.51 -4.40 4.90
C TYR A 38 0.84 -4.07 4.29
N GLU A 39 0.99 -4.27 2.97
CA GLU A 39 2.07 -3.60 2.26
C GLU A 39 1.84 -2.10 2.50
N GLU A 40 2.75 -1.47 3.23
CA GLU A 40 2.71 -0.04 3.42
C GLU A 40 2.66 0.58 2.02
N PRO A 41 1.65 1.43 1.73
CA PRO A 41 1.45 1.93 0.38
C PRO A 41 2.77 2.54 -0.10
N PRO A 42 3.15 2.33 -1.38
CA PRO A 42 4.40 2.88 -1.89
C PRO A 42 4.41 4.37 -1.62
N ILE A 43 5.45 4.83 -0.92
CA ILE A 43 5.65 6.23 -0.59
C ILE A 43 5.44 7.04 -1.87
N GLN A 44 4.34 7.79 -1.92
CA GLN A 44 4.01 8.61 -3.08
C GLN A 44 4.88 9.86 -3.00
N CYS A 45 6.16 9.74 -3.37
CA CYS A 45 7.05 10.88 -3.46
C CYS A 45 6.46 11.94 -4.38
N CYS A 46 6.10 13.09 -3.84
CA CYS A 46 5.73 14.24 -4.65
C CYS A 46 7.01 14.74 -5.34
N MET A 47 6.97 15.07 -6.63
CA MET A 47 8.13 15.60 -7.36
C MET A 47 8.34 17.11 -7.13
N ALA A 48 7.87 17.64 -6.00
CA ALA A 48 7.99 19.06 -5.67
C ALA A 48 9.21 19.28 -4.77
N LEU A 49 9.96 20.36 -5.03
CA LEU A 49 11.09 20.81 -4.23
C LEU A 49 10.60 21.50 -2.95
N THR A 50 9.90 20.76 -2.10
CA THR A 50 9.36 21.28 -0.84
C THR A 50 9.69 20.33 0.32
N PRO A 51 9.88 20.84 1.55
CA PRO A 51 10.24 20.04 2.71
C PRO A 51 9.30 18.86 2.97
N GLU A 52 7.99 19.11 2.89
CA GLU A 52 6.95 18.09 3.06
C GLU A 52 7.11 16.90 2.12
N CYS A 53 7.54 17.18 0.89
CA CYS A 53 7.70 16.14 -0.13
C CYS A 53 8.93 15.29 0.13
N TYR A 54 10.02 15.89 0.62
CA TYR A 54 11.24 15.16 0.99
C TYR A 54 11.02 14.34 2.26
N ALA A 55 10.36 14.91 3.27
CA ALA A 55 9.94 14.19 4.47
C ALA A 55 9.07 12.97 4.11
N GLN A 56 8.09 13.17 3.23
CA GLN A 56 7.26 12.09 2.73
C GLN A 56 8.08 11.04 1.99
N CYS A 57 9.02 11.44 1.13
CA CYS A 57 9.91 10.50 0.42
C CYS A 57 10.77 9.62 1.33
N GLU A 58 11.19 10.18 2.46
CA GLU A 58 11.97 9.48 3.48
C GLU A 58 11.07 8.68 4.45
N GLY A 59 9.76 8.87 4.39
CA GLY A 59 8.79 8.21 5.26
C GLY A 59 8.82 8.70 6.71
N ILE A 60 9.36 9.90 6.93
CA ILE A 60 9.49 10.52 8.26
C ILE A 60 8.58 11.77 8.35
N PRO A 61 8.18 12.19 9.57
CA PRO A 61 7.40 13.41 9.72
C PRO A 61 8.25 14.64 9.41
N LEU A 62 7.59 15.75 9.05
CA LEU A 62 8.24 16.97 8.57
C LEU A 62 9.20 17.57 9.60
N ASP A 63 8.82 17.56 10.87
CA ASP A 63 9.63 18.06 11.99
C ASP A 63 10.94 17.27 12.15
N GLU A 64 10.87 15.94 12.09
CA GLU A 64 12.07 15.09 12.12
C GLU A 64 12.96 15.35 10.89
N TRP A 65 12.36 15.54 9.72
CA TRP A 65 13.11 15.87 8.51
C TRP A 65 13.80 17.24 8.61
N VAL A 66 13.12 18.25 9.16
CA VAL A 66 13.70 19.57 9.42
C VAL A 66 14.86 19.46 10.42
N ASP A 67 14.71 18.71 11.50
CA ASP A 67 15.77 18.48 12.49
C ASP A 67 16.99 17.78 11.87
N ASN A 68 16.77 16.78 11.02
CA ASN A 68 17.84 16.06 10.33
C ASN A 68 18.58 16.93 9.30
N THR A 69 17.85 17.81 8.61
CA THR A 69 18.39 18.66 7.53
C THR A 69 19.05 19.94 8.07
N CYS A 70 18.43 20.56 9.06
CA CYS A 70 18.74 21.92 9.53
C CYS A 70 19.18 21.98 11.00
N GLY A 71 19.00 20.90 11.77
CA GLY A 71 19.27 20.85 13.20
C GLY A 71 18.11 21.34 14.06
N THR A 72 18.14 20.98 15.36
CA THR A 72 17.04 21.15 16.33
C THR A 72 16.68 22.60 16.70
N LEU A 73 17.39 23.59 16.14
CA LEU A 73 17.12 25.02 16.38
C LEU A 73 16.41 25.67 15.19
N ALA A 74 16.13 24.90 14.14
CA ALA A 74 15.44 25.37 12.97
C ALA A 74 13.94 25.51 13.26
N ILE A 75 13.39 26.68 12.92
CA ILE A 75 11.96 26.97 13.00
C ILE A 75 11.27 26.86 11.65
N ASP A 76 12.05 26.96 10.58
CA ASP A 76 11.56 26.86 9.21
C ASP A 76 12.68 26.42 8.26
N VAL A 77 12.29 25.83 7.15
CA VAL A 77 13.20 25.41 6.08
C VAL A 77 12.57 25.69 4.73
N GLU A 78 13.30 26.41 3.88
CA GLU A 78 12.84 26.79 2.56
C GLU A 78 13.81 26.29 1.48
N TYR A 79 13.29 26.04 0.29
CA TYR A 79 14.13 25.73 -0.86
C TYR A 79 14.99 26.95 -1.21
N GLY A 80 16.31 26.79 -1.20
CA GLY A 80 17.25 27.84 -1.59
C GLY A 80 17.54 27.82 -3.07
N TYR A 81 18.29 26.82 -3.52
CA TYR A 81 18.70 26.67 -4.91
C TYR A 81 19.10 25.22 -5.21
N TRP A 82 19.29 24.90 -6.49
CA TRP A 82 19.76 23.60 -6.94
C TRP A 82 21.28 23.63 -7.13
N ASP A 83 22.01 22.73 -6.49
CA ASP A 83 23.43 22.54 -6.78
C ASP A 83 23.58 21.62 -8.01
N GLU A 84 23.92 22.21 -9.15
CA GLU A 84 24.13 21.46 -10.40
C GLU A 84 25.35 20.52 -10.34
N ILE A 85 26.31 20.78 -9.47
CA ILE A 85 27.53 19.97 -9.36
C ILE A 85 27.23 18.66 -8.64
N ASN A 86 26.53 18.73 -7.52
CA ASN A 86 26.17 17.58 -6.70
C ASN A 86 24.81 16.97 -7.07
N ASN A 87 24.02 17.67 -7.89
CA ASN A 87 22.67 17.29 -8.31
C ASN A 87 21.72 17.09 -7.11
N GLU A 88 21.76 18.04 -6.17
CA GLU A 88 20.98 18.04 -4.93
C GLU A 88 20.39 19.43 -4.64
N PRO A 89 19.22 19.52 -3.97
CA PRO A 89 18.71 20.79 -3.50
C PRO A 89 19.49 21.27 -2.27
N ILE A 90 19.77 22.56 -2.23
CA ILE A 90 20.30 23.24 -1.05
C ILE A 90 19.14 23.92 -0.32
N TRP A 91 19.05 23.66 0.98
CA TRP A 91 18.00 24.16 1.87
C TRP A 91 18.48 25.36 2.69
N ILE A 92 17.61 26.34 2.87
CA ILE A 92 17.84 27.50 3.73
C ILE A 92 17.10 27.26 5.04
N CYS A 93 17.87 27.12 6.11
CA CYS A 93 17.36 26.89 7.46
C CYS A 93 17.22 28.21 8.20
N GLN A 94 16.01 28.54 8.67
CA GLN A 94 15.77 29.67 9.56
C GLN A 94 15.86 29.19 11.01
N ALA A 95 16.65 29.87 11.84
CA ALA A 95 16.84 29.50 13.24
C ALA A 95 16.17 30.51 14.19
N GLU A 96 15.70 30.04 15.34
CA GLU A 96 15.25 30.92 16.42
C GLU A 96 16.46 31.56 17.12
N ILE A 97 16.53 32.90 17.14
CA ILE A 97 17.48 33.62 17.99
C ILE A 97 16.91 33.65 19.40
N ILE A 98 17.34 32.71 20.25
CA ILE A 98 17.04 32.73 21.68
C ILE A 98 17.88 33.85 22.32
N ASN A 99 17.25 34.95 22.73
CA ASN A 99 17.89 36.06 23.46
C ASN A 99 17.27 36.24 24.85
#